data_AF-A0A352F382-F1
#
_entry.id   AF-A0A352F382-F1
#
_cell.length_a   1.000
_cell.length_b   1.000
_cell.length_c   1.000
_cell.angle_alpha   90.00
_cell.angle_beta   90.00
_cell.angle_gamma   90.00
#
_symmetry.space_group_name_H-M   'P 1'
#
loop_
_entity.id
_entity.type
_entity.pdbx_description
1 polymer ?
#
loop_
_entity_poly.entity_id
_entity_poly.type
_entity_poly.pdbx_seq_one_letter_code
_entity_poly.pdbx_strand_id
1 'polypeptide(L)'
;IGSGGGIKQIQAQTVDFGASDAPMSDADLKAAPGELLHIPTVLGAVVVTYNVASITQPLHLSPEVLADIFLGKIKKWDDAKIKQDNAGVNLPAADITVVHRADGSGTSYVFTDYLSKV
;
A
#
# COMPACT_ATOMS: atom_id res chain seq x y z
N ILE A 1 11.68 -6.37 -6.75
CA ILE A 1 10.89 -6.56 -7.98
C ILE A 1 9.51 -7.01 -7.53
N GLY A 2 8.49 -6.21 -7.81
CA GLY A 2 7.11 -6.50 -7.45
C GLY A 2 6.27 -6.78 -8.70
N SER A 3 4.97 -6.62 -8.55
CA SER A 3 3.96 -6.83 -9.59
C SER A 3 4.28 -6.16 -10.92
N GLY A 4 4.82 -4.93 -10.91
CA GLY A 4 5.21 -4.24 -12.15
C GLY A 4 6.34 -4.93 -12.91
N GLY A 5 7.21 -5.66 -12.20
CA GLY A 5 8.21 -6.52 -12.84
C GLY A 5 7.60 -7.78 -13.43
N GLY A 6 6.66 -8.41 -12.72
CA GLY A 6 5.92 -9.58 -13.23
C GLY A 6 5.20 -9.29 -14.54
N ILE A 7 4.47 -8.17 -14.62
CA ILE A 7 3.78 -7.72 -15.84
C ILE A 7 4.77 -7.51 -16.99
N LYS A 8 5.88 -6.79 -16.75
CA LYS A 8 6.90 -6.54 -17.79
C LYS A 8 7.55 -7.83 -18.28
N GLN A 9 7.86 -8.76 -17.38
CA GLN A 9 8.57 -10.00 -17.73
C GLN A 9 7.70 -10.96 -18.53
N ILE A 10 6.40 -11.06 -18.22
CA ILE A 10 5.47 -11.89 -19.01
C ILE A 10 5.22 -11.27 -20.39
N GLN A 11 5.07 -9.94 -20.49
CA GLN A 11 4.98 -9.24 -21.78
C GLN A 11 6.25 -9.40 -22.63
N ALA A 12 7.43 -9.42 -22.00
CA ALA A 12 8.70 -9.66 -22.66
C ALA A 12 8.97 -11.15 -22.96
N GLN A 13 8.06 -12.06 -22.59
CA GLN A 13 8.19 -13.51 -22.77
C GLN A 13 9.47 -14.10 -22.15
N THR A 14 9.95 -13.49 -21.05
CA THR A 14 11.15 -13.93 -20.32
C THR A 14 10.86 -14.93 -19.21
N VAL A 15 9.57 -15.15 -18.92
CA VAL A 15 9.04 -16.04 -17.89
C VAL A 15 7.78 -16.73 -18.41
N ASP A 16 7.45 -17.89 -17.84
CA ASP A 16 6.23 -18.64 -18.21
C ASP A 16 4.97 -18.02 -17.60
N PHE A 17 5.09 -17.37 -16.43
CA PHE A 17 4.00 -16.66 -15.77
C PHE A 17 4.53 -15.45 -14.98
N GLY A 18 3.72 -14.38 -14.92
CA GLY A 18 3.95 -13.23 -14.06
C GLY A 18 3.05 -13.28 -12.82
N ALA A 19 3.52 -12.74 -11.70
CA ALA A 19 2.71 -12.58 -10.48
C ALA A 19 2.43 -11.11 -10.21
N SER A 20 1.18 -10.77 -9.89
CA SER A 20 0.74 -9.40 -9.67
C SER A 20 -0.44 -9.31 -8.71
N ASP A 21 -0.41 -8.37 -7.77
CA ASP A 21 -1.58 -8.00 -6.94
C ASP A 21 -2.39 -6.85 -7.57
N ALA A 22 -1.89 -6.29 -8.67
CA ALA A 22 -2.60 -5.31 -9.49
C ALA A 22 -3.07 -5.98 -10.79
N PRO A 23 -4.33 -5.83 -11.21
CA PRO A 23 -4.73 -6.28 -12.54
C PRO A 23 -3.91 -5.54 -13.60
N MET A 24 -3.55 -6.22 -14.70
CA MET A 24 -3.00 -5.51 -15.87
C MET A 24 -4.02 -4.49 -16.37
N SER A 25 -3.55 -3.31 -16.78
CA SER A 25 -4.43 -2.32 -17.40
C SER A 25 -4.87 -2.76 -18.80
N ASP A 26 -5.92 -2.15 -19.34
CA ASP A 26 -6.35 -2.39 -20.72
C ASP A 26 -5.22 -2.12 -21.73
N ALA A 27 -4.35 -1.14 -21.45
CA ALA A 27 -3.19 -0.84 -22.27
C ALA A 27 -2.15 -1.97 -22.20
N ASP A 28 -1.90 -2.52 -21.01
CA ASP A 28 -0.97 -3.64 -20.83
C ASP A 28 -1.48 -4.91 -21.52
N LEU A 29 -2.78 -5.18 -21.42
CA LEU A 29 -3.42 -6.33 -22.09
C LEU A 29 -3.38 -6.18 -23.61
N LYS A 30 -3.64 -4.97 -24.13
CA LYS A 30 -3.54 -4.68 -25.58
C LYS A 30 -2.11 -4.81 -26.10
N ALA A 31 -1.11 -4.48 -25.29
CA ALA A 31 0.29 -4.59 -25.63
C ALA A 31 0.87 -5.99 -25.41
N ALA A 32 0.10 -6.92 -24.86
CA ALA A 32 0.58 -8.27 -24.59
C ALA A 32 0.92 -9.02 -25.90
N PRO A 33 1.95 -9.89 -25.88
CA PRO A 33 2.38 -10.65 -27.06
C PRO A 33 1.39 -11.74 -27.49
N GLY A 34 0.32 -11.95 -26.71
CA GLY A 34 -0.74 -12.90 -26.94
C GLY A 34 -1.83 -12.73 -25.88
N GLU A 35 -2.84 -13.60 -25.90
CA GLU A 35 -3.87 -13.62 -24.87
C GLU A 35 -3.26 -14.00 -23.52
N LEU A 36 -3.37 -13.10 -22.54
CA LEU A 36 -2.95 -13.34 -21.16
C LEU A 36 -4.18 -13.48 -20.26
N LEU A 37 -4.19 -14.53 -19.45
CA LEU A 37 -5.25 -14.79 -18.48
C LEU A 37 -4.80 -14.36 -17.09
N HIS A 38 -5.66 -13.60 -16.40
CA HIS A 38 -5.50 -13.35 -14.97
C HIS A 38 -6.17 -14.48 -14.18
N ILE A 39 -5.38 -15.24 -13.42
CA ILE A 39 -5.86 -16.34 -12.59
C ILE A 39 -5.71 -15.94 -11.12
N PRO A 40 -6.81 -15.67 -10.38
CA PRO A 40 -6.72 -15.38 -8.95
C PRO A 40 -6.32 -16.64 -8.19
N THR A 41 -5.33 -16.53 -7.30
CA THR A 41 -4.77 -17.67 -6.55
C THR A 41 -5.19 -17.65 -5.09
N VAL A 42 -5.07 -16.50 -4.43
CA VAL A 42 -5.37 -16.29 -3.01
C VAL A 42 -5.95 -14.91 -2.75
N LEU A 43 -6.56 -14.74 -1.58
CA LEU A 43 -6.98 -13.45 -1.05
C LEU A 43 -6.11 -13.08 0.16
N GLY A 44 -5.60 -11.86 0.15
CA GLY A 44 -4.78 -11.30 1.22
C GLY A 44 -5.22 -9.89 1.58
N ALA A 45 -4.81 -9.43 2.76
CA ALA A 45 -5.07 -8.07 3.24
C ALA A 45 -3.75 -7.28 3.32
N VAL A 46 -3.83 -5.99 3.00
CA VAL A 46 -2.73 -5.04 3.23
C VAL A 46 -2.98 -4.35 4.57
N VAL A 47 -1.95 -4.32 5.42
CA VAL A 47 -2.00 -3.64 6.72
C VAL A 47 -0.92 -2.58 6.80
N VAL A 48 -1.20 -1.50 7.53
CA VAL A 48 -0.21 -0.48 7.85
C VAL A 48 0.51 -0.89 9.13
N THR A 49 1.83 -0.94 9.07
CA THR A 49 2.70 -1.21 10.23
C THR A 49 3.46 0.05 10.61
N TYR A 50 3.75 0.21 11.90
CA TYR A 50 4.47 1.36 12.42
C TYR A 50 5.49 0.93 13.46
N ASN A 51 6.51 1.77 13.68
CA ASN A 51 7.53 1.56 14.70
C ASN A 51 7.60 2.78 15.62
N VAL A 52 6.96 2.65 16.79
CA VAL A 52 6.95 3.69 17.82
C VAL A 52 7.08 3.01 19.18
N ALA A 53 8.29 3.02 19.74
CA ALA A 53 8.63 2.21 20.90
C ALA A 53 7.74 2.45 22.14
N SER A 54 7.19 3.65 22.30
CA SER A 54 6.31 3.98 23.43
C SER A 54 4.87 3.46 23.28
N ILE A 55 4.49 2.98 22.10
CA ILE A 55 3.13 2.51 21.80
C ILE A 55 3.07 1.00 22.04
N THR A 56 2.42 0.59 23.13
CA THR A 56 2.33 -0.80 23.58
C THR A 56 1.02 -1.49 23.22
N GLN A 57 0.10 -0.78 22.57
CA GLN A 57 -1.20 -1.28 22.14
C GLN A 57 -1.44 -0.94 20.66
N PRO A 58 -2.29 -1.70 19.94
CA PRO A 58 -2.64 -1.39 18.57
C PRO A 58 -3.26 0.01 18.46
N LEU A 59 -2.80 0.79 17.49
CA LEU A 59 -3.43 2.05 17.12
C LEU A 59 -4.59 1.79 16.16
N HIS A 60 -5.67 2.52 16.38
CA HIS A 60 -6.69 2.72 15.38
C HIS A 60 -6.30 3.93 14.52
N LEU A 61 -6.15 3.73 13.21
CA LEU A 61 -5.88 4.82 12.28
C LEU A 61 -7.03 4.85 11.27
N SER A 62 -7.87 5.87 11.36
CA SER A 62 -8.96 6.08 10.40
C SER A 62 -8.43 6.26 8.97
N PRO A 63 -9.27 5.99 7.95
CA PRO A 63 -8.87 6.14 6.56
C PRO A 63 -8.31 7.54 6.23
N GLU A 64 -8.95 8.60 6.75
CA GLU A 64 -8.57 9.99 6.56
C GLU A 64 -7.25 10.32 7.26
N VAL A 65 -7.01 9.77 8.46
CA VAL A 65 -5.73 9.90 9.17
C VAL A 65 -4.60 9.24 8.38
N LEU A 66 -4.83 8.05 7.83
CA LEU A 66 -3.84 7.38 6.98
C LEU A 66 -3.53 8.20 5.72
N ALA A 67 -4.55 8.71 5.04
CA ALA A 67 -4.35 9.57 3.86
C ALA A 67 -3.55 10.83 4.21
N ASP A 68 -3.91 11.53 5.30
CA ASP A 68 -3.23 12.75 5.72
C ASP A 68 -1.78 12.51 6.20
N ILE A 69 -1.47 11.34 6.76
CA ILE A 69 -0.09 10.91 7.06
C ILE A 69 0.71 10.77 5.75
N PHE A 70 0.19 10.02 4.78
CA PHE A 70 0.90 9.76 3.52
C PHE A 70 0.98 10.99 2.61
N LEU A 71 0.08 11.97 2.76
CA LEU A 71 0.17 13.30 2.14
C LEU A 71 1.11 14.26 2.90
N GLY A 72 1.63 13.87 4.06
CA GLY A 72 2.53 14.68 4.88
C GLY A 72 1.86 15.86 5.61
N LYS A 73 0.53 15.83 5.76
CA LYS A 73 -0.21 16.82 6.54
C LYS A 73 -0.12 16.51 8.04
N ILE A 74 -0.25 15.24 8.42
CA ILE A 74 0.03 14.76 9.77
C ILE A 74 1.50 14.33 9.82
N LYS A 75 2.29 15.02 10.65
CA LYS A 75 3.75 14.85 10.70
C LYS A 75 4.27 14.31 12.03
N LYS A 76 3.41 14.20 13.05
CA LYS A 76 3.78 13.75 14.39
C LYS A 76 2.77 12.73 14.91
N TRP A 77 3.25 11.79 15.71
CA TRP A 77 2.40 10.72 16.28
C TRP A 77 1.38 11.23 17.31
N ASP A 78 1.62 12.40 17.91
CA ASP A 78 0.72 13.03 18.87
C ASP A 78 -0.25 14.04 18.22
N ASP A 79 -0.43 13.97 16.90
CA ASP A 79 -1.42 14.79 16.20
C ASP A 79 -2.83 14.60 16.78
N ALA A 80 -3.62 15.68 16.79
CA ALA A 80 -4.96 15.69 17.39
C ALA A 80 -5.89 14.66 16.77
N LYS A 81 -5.78 14.39 15.45
CA LYS A 81 -6.61 13.38 14.79
C LYS A 81 -6.23 11.96 15.22
N ILE A 82 -4.92 11.68 15.35
CA ILE A 82 -4.45 10.38 15.87
C ILE A 82 -4.90 10.20 17.33
N LYS A 83 -4.80 11.25 18.16
CA LYS A 83 -5.30 11.24 19.56
C LYS A 83 -6.80 10.97 19.64
N GLN A 84 -7.59 11.58 18.74
CA GLN A 84 -9.04 11.38 18.70
C GLN A 84 -9.40 9.92 18.40
N ASP A 85 -8.70 9.27 17.48
CA ASP A 85 -8.92 7.86 17.16
C ASP A 85 -8.43 6.90 18.26
N ASN A 86 -7.58 7.37 19.18
CA ASN A 86 -6.83 6.56 20.14
C ASN A 86 -6.94 7.09 21.58
N ALA A 87 -8.16 7.30 22.06
CA ALA A 87 -8.40 7.79 23.41
C ALA A 87 -7.72 6.88 24.47
N GLY A 88 -6.91 7.49 25.35
CA GLY A 88 -6.19 6.77 26.40
C GLY A 88 -4.81 6.22 25.99
N VAL A 89 -4.40 6.37 24.73
CA VAL A 89 -3.05 5.99 24.29
C VAL A 89 -2.06 7.13 24.53
N ASN A 90 -0.92 6.81 25.14
CA ASN A 90 0.18 7.77 25.32
C ASN A 90 0.98 7.93 24.02
N LEU A 91 0.60 8.91 23.20
CA LEU A 91 1.22 9.19 21.91
C LEU A 91 2.42 10.14 22.06
N PRO A 92 3.62 9.81 21.54
CA PRO A 92 4.80 10.64 21.66
C PRO A 92 4.79 11.79 20.63
N ALA A 93 5.39 12.93 20.97
CA ALA A 93 5.63 14.04 20.04
C ALA A 93 6.76 13.78 19.01
N ALA A 94 6.90 12.52 18.59
CA ALA A 94 7.88 12.03 17.63
C ALA A 94 7.40 12.28 16.19
N ASP A 95 8.34 12.59 15.30
CA ASP A 95 8.05 12.79 13.89
C ASP A 95 7.67 11.47 13.20
N ILE A 96 6.77 11.56 12.23
CA ILE A 96 6.37 10.46 11.37
C ILE A 96 7.29 10.45 10.15
N THR A 97 7.94 9.32 9.93
CA THR A 97 8.66 9.04 8.68
C THR A 97 7.84 8.05 7.86
N VAL A 98 7.29 8.51 6.74
CA VAL A 98 6.55 7.65 5.82
C VAL A 98 7.53 6.78 5.04
N VAL A 99 7.24 5.48 4.98
CA VAL A 99 7.95 4.51 4.14
C VAL A 99 7.00 4.01 3.07
N HIS A 100 7.47 3.97 1.83
CA HIS A 100 6.73 3.41 0.71
C HIS A 100 7.64 2.52 -0.15
N ARG A 101 7.02 1.72 -1.01
CA ARG A 101 7.77 0.90 -1.96
C ARG A 101 8.45 1.78 -3.00
N ALA A 102 9.68 1.43 -3.36
CA ALA A 102 10.44 2.08 -4.42
C ALA A 102 10.23 1.42 -5.79
N ASP A 103 9.87 0.13 -5.82
CA ASP A 103 9.63 -0.65 -7.03
C ASP A 103 8.14 -0.71 -7.39
N GLY A 104 7.83 -0.99 -8.66
CA GLY A 104 6.46 -1.18 -9.14
C GLY A 104 5.77 -2.33 -8.40
N SER A 105 4.74 -2.01 -7.60
CA SER A 105 4.21 -2.87 -6.55
C SER A 105 2.69 -2.93 -6.58
N GLY A 106 2.14 -4.14 -6.59
CA GLY A 106 0.70 -4.36 -6.46
C GLY A 106 0.19 -4.01 -5.06
N THR A 107 0.98 -4.21 -4.01
CA THR A 107 0.66 -3.70 -2.67
C THR A 107 0.50 -2.18 -2.65
N SER A 108 1.33 -1.46 -3.42
CA SER A 108 1.17 0.00 -3.57
C SER A 108 -0.12 0.33 -4.28
N TYR A 109 -0.45 -0.38 -5.37
CA TYR A 109 -1.73 -0.23 -6.07
C TYR A 109 -2.92 -0.41 -5.11
N VAL A 110 -2.97 -1.53 -4.37
CA VAL A 110 -4.05 -1.82 -3.41
C VAL A 110 -4.16 -0.72 -2.35
N PHE A 111 -3.03 -0.30 -1.78
CA PHE A 111 -3.02 0.73 -0.74
C PHE A 111 -3.47 2.10 -1.26
N THR A 112 -2.99 2.53 -2.43
CA THR A 112 -3.38 3.82 -3.00
C THR A 112 -4.80 3.82 -3.57
N ASP A 113 -5.29 2.68 -4.08
CA ASP A 113 -6.70 2.53 -4.47
C ASP A 113 -7.62 2.74 -3.27
N TYR A 114 -7.29 2.14 -2.11
CA TYR A 114 -7.98 2.40 -0.85
C TYR A 114 -7.93 3.89 -0.45
N LEU A 115 -6.74 4.51 -0.44
CA LEU A 115 -6.59 5.92 -0.06
C LEU A 115 -7.22 6.91 -1.06
N SER A 116 -7.52 6.50 -2.29
CA SER A 116 -8.19 7.36 -3.27
C SER A 116 -9.70 7.45 -3.09
N LYS A 117 -10.27 6.60 -2.23
CA LYS A 117 -11.72 6.45 -2.01
C LYS A 117 -12.17 7.07 -0.68
N VAL A 118 -11.28 7.76 0.02
CA VAL A 118 -11.50 8.37 1.34
C VAL A 118 -11.47 9.89 1.23
#